data_AF-A0A2V7JFH9-F1
#
_entry.id   AF-A0A2V7JFH9-F1
#
_cell.length_a   1.000
_cell.length_b   1.000
_cell.length_c   1.000
_cell.angle_alpha   90.00
_cell.angle_beta   90.00
_cell.angle_gamma   90.00
#
_symmetry.space_group_name_H-M   'P 1'
#
loop_
_entity.id
_entity.type
_entity.pdbx_description
1 polymer ?
#
loop_
_entity_poly.entity_id
_entity_poly.type
_entity_poly.pdbx_seq_one_letter_code
_entity_poly.pdbx_strand_id
1 'polypeptide(L)'
;MRRARDRRRAPVERRGDGGAPRAARRALRCGCRRSYDDQRRSCCTGCGGAAQERVVGIAGAFRSAGVDARPSDRIQVELWQKFVFLAALAAACGLARSPIGPLRTDRLGRRLLQRAIEEVVAVGRARGVALPEGEVARVQEMMDRLPPGMKPSFLLDLESGGPTELDILSGAVSRFAEQAGIATPVHDTATVALR
;
A
#
# COMPACT_ATOMS: atom_id res chain seq x y z
N MET A 1 -44.54 -48.38 -30.76
CA MET A 1 -45.70 -47.45 -30.86
C MET A 1 -45.13 -46.04 -30.99
N ARG A 2 -45.13 -45.47 -32.21
CA ARG A 2 -45.95 -44.30 -32.65
C ARG A 2 -45.74 -43.05 -31.77
N ARG A 3 -45.44 -41.83 -32.22
CA ARG A 3 -45.31 -41.09 -33.51
C ARG A 3 -44.66 -39.74 -33.13
N ALA A 4 -43.59 -39.29 -33.77
CA ALA A 4 -43.57 -38.14 -34.72
C ALA A 4 -44.52 -36.96 -34.43
N ARG A 5 -43.97 -35.74 -34.24
CA ARG A 5 -44.16 -34.61 -35.17
C ARG A 5 -43.34 -33.35 -34.80
N ASP A 6 -42.43 -33.07 -35.72
CA ASP A 6 -41.79 -31.81 -36.10
C ASP A 6 -42.78 -30.62 -36.21
N ARG A 7 -42.31 -29.40 -35.88
CA ARG A 7 -42.67 -28.16 -36.59
C ARG A 7 -41.76 -26.99 -36.18
N ARG A 8 -40.83 -26.66 -37.08
CA ARG A 8 -40.13 -25.37 -37.22
C ARG A 8 -41.11 -24.18 -37.26
N ARG A 9 -40.71 -23.02 -36.71
CA ARG A 9 -41.00 -21.67 -37.25
C ARG A 9 -39.99 -20.64 -36.74
N ALA A 10 -39.62 -19.76 -37.66
CA ALA A 10 -38.50 -18.81 -37.69
C ALA A 10 -38.79 -17.50 -36.91
N PRO A 11 -37.82 -16.56 -36.80
CA PRO A 11 -37.85 -15.44 -35.85
C PRO A 11 -38.69 -14.25 -36.35
N VAL A 12 -39.24 -13.49 -35.40
CA VAL A 12 -39.96 -12.24 -35.64
C VAL A 12 -38.96 -11.07 -35.54
N GLU A 13 -38.72 -10.40 -36.66
CA GLU A 13 -38.17 -9.04 -36.69
C GLU A 13 -39.21 -8.05 -36.13
N ARG A 14 -38.75 -7.14 -35.25
CA ARG A 14 -39.36 -5.83 -35.11
C ARG A 14 -38.30 -4.75 -35.23
N ARG A 15 -38.50 -3.91 -36.25
CA ARG A 15 -37.87 -2.61 -36.44
C ARG A 15 -38.26 -1.70 -35.28
N GLY A 16 -37.28 -0.95 -34.79
CA GLY A 16 -37.47 0.23 -33.95
C GLY A 16 -36.44 1.26 -34.37
N ASP A 17 -36.87 2.18 -35.23
CA ASP A 17 -36.15 3.42 -35.53
C ASP A 17 -36.01 4.24 -34.24
N GLY A 18 -34.78 4.68 -33.98
CA GLY A 18 -34.45 5.51 -32.83
C GLY A 18 -33.09 6.15 -33.06
N GLY A 19 -33.06 7.19 -33.89
CA GLY A 19 -31.87 8.00 -34.11
C GLY A 19 -31.39 8.60 -32.79
N ALA A 20 -30.18 8.22 -32.37
CA ALA A 20 -29.44 8.92 -31.34
C ALA A 20 -28.35 9.77 -32.02
N PRO A 21 -28.27 11.08 -31.73
CA PRO A 21 -27.23 11.93 -32.29
C PRO A 21 -25.85 11.44 -31.85
N ARG A 22 -24.90 11.46 -32.78
CA ARG A 22 -23.46 11.30 -32.51
C ARG A 22 -23.01 12.42 -31.57
N ALA A 23 -23.15 12.20 -30.26
CA ALA A 23 -22.43 12.97 -29.27
C ALA A 23 -20.95 12.64 -29.44
N ALA A 24 -20.20 13.65 -29.87
CA ALA A 24 -18.76 13.62 -29.98
C ALA A 24 -18.18 13.07 -28.68
N ARG A 25 -17.66 11.83 -28.72
CA ARG A 25 -16.72 11.35 -27.71
C ARG A 25 -15.52 12.28 -27.79
N ARG A 26 -15.49 13.27 -26.91
CA ARG A 26 -14.29 14.09 -26.69
C ARG A 26 -13.23 13.10 -26.21
N ALA A 27 -12.33 12.74 -27.13
CA ALA A 27 -11.17 11.94 -26.80
C ALA A 27 -10.47 12.63 -25.63
N LEU A 28 -10.41 11.97 -24.48
CA LEU A 28 -9.45 12.29 -23.46
C LEU A 28 -8.08 12.06 -24.11
N ARG A 29 -7.50 13.14 -24.63
CA ARG A 29 -6.13 13.19 -25.14
C ARG A 29 -5.17 13.04 -23.96
N CYS A 30 -5.02 11.80 -23.50
CA CYS A 30 -3.78 11.31 -22.93
C CYS A 30 -3.89 9.79 -22.87
N GLY A 31 -3.35 9.10 -23.88
CA GLY A 31 -3.24 7.64 -23.92
C GLY A 31 -2.15 7.10 -22.97
N CYS A 32 -2.06 7.64 -21.75
CA CYS A 32 -1.13 7.13 -20.74
C CYS A 32 -1.77 5.92 -20.06
N ARG A 33 -1.46 4.71 -20.56
CA ARG A 33 -1.64 3.51 -19.74
C ARG A 33 -0.66 3.64 -18.57
N ARG A 34 -1.16 3.68 -17.34
CA ARG A 34 -0.35 3.46 -16.15
C ARG A 34 0.11 2.00 -16.18
N SER A 35 1.26 1.73 -16.81
CA SER A 35 2.03 0.54 -16.49
C SER A 35 2.78 0.84 -15.18
N TYR A 36 2.61 -0.01 -14.18
CA TYR A 36 3.31 0.10 -12.90
C TYR A 36 4.77 -0.39 -12.99
N ASP A 37 5.16 -0.94 -14.15
CA ASP A 37 6.32 -1.83 -14.29
C ASP A 37 7.53 -1.25 -15.04
N ASP A 38 7.57 0.05 -15.33
CA ASP A 38 8.72 0.60 -16.05
C ASP A 38 9.15 1.98 -15.51
N GLN A 39 10.21 1.96 -14.71
CA GLN A 39 10.94 3.16 -14.28
C GLN A 39 11.87 3.73 -15.38
N ARG A 40 11.75 3.33 -16.66
CA ARG A 40 12.54 3.92 -17.75
C ARG A 40 11.70 4.45 -18.91
N ARG A 41 11.47 5.76 -18.82
CA ARG A 41 11.39 6.81 -19.87
C ARG A 41 10.06 7.14 -20.54
N SER A 42 9.91 8.47 -20.62
CA SER A 42 9.21 9.28 -21.63
C SER A 42 7.69 9.45 -21.46
N CYS A 43 7.30 10.02 -20.32
CA CYS A 43 6.03 10.76 -20.25
C CYS A 43 6.22 12.14 -20.91
N CYS A 44 5.26 12.57 -21.73
CA CYS A 44 5.26 13.79 -22.55
C CYS A 44 5.96 14.98 -21.87
N THR A 45 6.86 15.65 -22.59
CA THR A 45 7.75 16.73 -22.14
C THR A 45 7.05 17.97 -21.54
N GLY A 46 5.71 18.01 -21.50
CA GLY A 46 4.92 19.09 -20.88
C GLY A 46 4.12 18.71 -19.63
N CYS A 47 3.91 17.42 -19.32
CA CYS A 47 3.09 17.02 -18.17
C CYS A 47 3.86 16.96 -16.84
N GLY A 48 5.18 16.74 -16.90
CA GLY A 48 6.05 16.73 -15.72
C GLY A 48 6.22 18.11 -15.07
N GLY A 49 6.33 19.16 -15.89
CA GLY A 49 6.58 20.54 -15.40
C GLY A 49 5.45 21.08 -14.54
N ALA A 50 4.21 21.00 -15.02
CA ALA A 50 3.05 21.53 -14.28
C ALA A 50 2.77 20.75 -12.98
N ALA A 51 3.10 19.45 -12.91
CA ALA A 51 2.99 18.70 -11.67
C ALA A 51 4.08 19.09 -10.66
N GLN A 52 5.31 19.28 -11.13
CA GLN A 52 6.43 19.72 -10.31
C GLN A 52 6.19 21.12 -9.72
N GLU A 53 5.69 22.06 -10.51
CA GLU A 53 5.34 23.40 -10.06
C GLU A 53 4.32 23.39 -8.92
N ARG A 54 3.29 22.55 -9.02
CA ARG A 54 2.29 22.38 -7.94
C ARG A 54 2.92 21.83 -6.67
N VAL A 55 3.78 20.82 -6.77
CA VAL A 55 4.46 20.23 -5.60
C VAL A 55 5.36 21.27 -4.92
N VAL A 56 6.10 22.06 -5.70
CA VAL A 56 6.94 23.15 -5.18
C VAL A 56 6.07 24.22 -4.50
N GLY A 57 4.95 24.60 -5.11
CA GLY A 57 4.00 25.56 -4.54
C GLY A 57 3.41 25.09 -3.20
N ILE A 58 2.97 23.83 -3.13
CA ILE A 58 2.45 23.22 -1.88
C ILE A 58 3.54 23.17 -0.81
N ALA A 59 4.76 22.75 -1.15
CA ALA A 59 5.87 22.74 -0.21
C ALA A 59 6.20 24.16 0.28
N GLY A 60 6.10 25.16 -0.58
CA GLY A 60 6.23 26.58 -0.21
C GLY A 60 5.15 27.01 0.79
N ALA A 61 3.89 26.66 0.55
CA ALA A 61 2.79 26.97 1.47
C ALA A 61 3.00 26.34 2.86
N PHE A 62 3.44 25.09 2.93
CA PHE A 62 3.77 24.43 4.20
C PHE A 62 4.93 25.10 4.93
N ARG A 63 6.01 25.46 4.22
CA ARG A 63 7.16 26.17 4.83
C ARG A 63 6.77 27.54 5.36
N SER A 64 5.92 28.28 4.64
CA SER A 64 5.39 29.57 5.12
C SER A 64 4.54 29.43 6.39
N ALA A 65 3.99 28.25 6.64
CA ALA A 65 3.26 27.90 7.87
C ALA A 65 4.17 27.30 8.98
N GLY A 66 5.50 27.30 8.79
CA GLY A 66 6.46 26.77 9.76
C GLY A 66 6.63 25.24 9.73
N VAL A 67 6.09 24.55 8.73
CA VAL A 67 6.26 23.10 8.54
C VAL A 67 7.50 22.85 7.69
N ASP A 68 8.40 21.99 8.17
CA ASP A 68 9.53 21.52 7.38
C ASP A 68 9.04 20.60 6.25
N ALA A 69 8.87 21.18 5.06
CA ALA A 69 8.36 20.51 3.88
C ALA A 69 9.30 20.70 2.70
N ARG A 70 9.70 19.58 2.08
CA ARG A 70 10.51 19.53 0.87
C ARG A 70 9.86 18.65 -0.20
N PRO A 71 9.92 19.03 -1.48
CA PRO A 71 9.66 18.09 -2.57
C PRO A 71 10.61 16.89 -2.48
N SER A 72 10.13 15.71 -2.86
CA SER A 72 10.95 14.49 -2.92
C SER A 72 10.90 13.90 -4.31
N ASP A 73 12.09 13.65 -4.88
CA ASP A 73 12.25 12.95 -6.15
C ASP A 73 12.13 11.42 -5.99
N ARG A 74 12.08 10.93 -4.74
CA ARG A 74 12.02 9.50 -4.40
C ARG A 74 10.91 9.19 -3.40
N ILE A 75 9.76 9.85 -3.56
CA ILE A 75 8.64 9.77 -2.61
C ILE A 75 8.18 8.33 -2.32
N GLN A 76 8.24 7.42 -3.31
CA GLN A 76 7.90 6.02 -3.10
C GLN A 76 8.83 5.33 -2.10
N VAL A 77 10.14 5.63 -2.15
CA VAL A 77 11.09 5.09 -1.18
C VAL A 77 10.79 5.64 0.21
N GLU A 78 10.60 6.95 0.34
CA GLU A 78 10.30 7.59 1.62
C GLU A 78 9.00 7.06 2.27
N LEU A 79 7.95 6.86 1.47
CA LEU A 79 6.69 6.27 1.93
C LEU A 79 6.89 4.84 2.43
N TRP A 80 7.62 4.01 1.69
CA TRP A 80 7.90 2.63 2.10
C TRP A 80 8.80 2.56 3.32
N GLN A 81 9.79 3.44 3.48
CA GLN A 81 10.61 3.51 4.70
C GLN A 81 9.78 3.80 5.94
N LYS A 82 8.79 4.69 5.82
CA LYS A 82 7.82 4.96 6.90
C LYS A 82 6.90 3.76 7.13
N PHE A 83 6.42 3.13 6.05
CA PHE A 83 5.53 1.98 6.12
C PHE A 83 6.18 0.77 6.78
N VAL A 84 7.45 0.46 6.45
CA VAL A 84 8.24 -0.60 7.10
C VAL A 84 8.26 -0.41 8.61
N PHE A 85 8.55 0.80 9.07
CA PHE A 85 8.58 1.10 10.51
C PHE A 85 7.19 0.94 11.16
N LEU A 86 6.16 1.54 10.58
CA LEU A 86 4.81 1.55 11.17
C LEU A 86 4.20 0.15 11.20
N ALA A 87 4.23 -0.57 10.08
CA ALA A 87 3.62 -1.89 9.98
C ALA A 87 4.33 -2.90 10.89
N ALA A 88 5.67 -2.90 10.92
CA ALA A 88 6.43 -3.83 11.77
C ALA A 88 6.21 -3.54 13.26
N LEU A 89 6.22 -2.26 13.65
CA LEU A 89 5.98 -1.87 15.04
C LEU A 89 4.56 -2.22 15.50
N ALA A 90 3.56 -1.93 14.67
CA ALA A 90 2.17 -2.25 14.93
C ALA A 90 1.93 -3.76 15.07
N ALA A 91 2.48 -4.55 14.15
CA ALA A 91 2.35 -6.02 14.18
C ALA A 91 2.99 -6.60 15.45
N ALA A 92 4.24 -6.23 15.75
CA ALA A 92 4.96 -6.79 16.90
C ALA A 92 4.33 -6.39 18.23
N CYS A 93 4.11 -5.09 18.46
CA CYS A 93 3.50 -4.60 19.71
C CYS A 93 2.04 -5.05 19.86
N GLY A 94 1.29 -5.12 18.75
CA GLY A 94 -0.08 -5.59 18.72
C GLY A 94 -0.21 -7.06 19.12
N LEU A 95 0.59 -7.95 18.49
CA LEU A 95 0.65 -9.37 18.82
C LEU A 95 1.07 -9.62 20.27
N ALA A 96 2.04 -8.84 20.77
CA ALA A 96 2.53 -8.97 22.14
C ALA A 96 1.65 -8.26 23.19
N ARG A 97 0.66 -7.45 22.77
CA ARG A 97 -0.14 -6.57 23.64
C ARG A 97 0.72 -5.77 24.61
N SER A 98 1.81 -5.22 24.11
CA SER A 98 2.88 -4.65 24.94
C SER A 98 3.57 -3.47 24.25
N PRO A 99 4.01 -2.43 25.00
CA PRO A 99 4.86 -1.38 24.44
C PRO A 99 6.18 -1.97 23.92
N ILE A 100 6.94 -1.17 23.18
CA ILE A 100 8.16 -1.64 22.51
C ILE A 100 9.27 -2.08 23.49
N GLY A 101 9.33 -1.50 24.70
CA GLY A 101 10.38 -1.75 25.69
C GLY A 101 10.60 -3.24 25.99
N PRO A 102 9.60 -3.96 26.52
CA PRO A 102 9.69 -5.40 26.80
C PRO A 102 10.08 -6.26 25.59
N LEU A 103 9.58 -5.92 24.38
CA LEU A 103 9.94 -6.67 23.17
C LEU A 103 11.43 -6.51 22.84
N ARG A 104 11.99 -5.32 23.05
CA ARG A 104 13.43 -5.08 22.83
C ARG A 104 14.29 -5.77 23.87
N THR A 105 13.84 -5.98 25.09
CA THR A 105 14.69 -6.63 26.10
C THR A 105 14.60 -8.16 26.02
N ASP A 106 13.46 -8.70 25.57
CA ASP A 106 13.30 -10.13 25.38
C ASP A 106 13.93 -10.65 24.07
N ARG A 107 14.52 -11.85 24.13
CA ARG A 107 15.20 -12.47 22.98
C ARG A 107 14.23 -12.82 21.85
N LEU A 108 13.03 -13.31 22.17
CA LEU A 108 12.03 -13.65 21.16
C LEU A 108 11.29 -12.40 20.68
N GLY A 109 11.07 -11.42 21.55
CA GLY A 109 10.56 -10.10 21.20
C GLY A 109 11.45 -9.38 20.17
N ARG A 110 12.77 -9.38 20.37
CA ARG A 110 13.72 -8.82 19.37
C ARG A 110 13.61 -9.52 18.03
N ARG A 111 13.50 -10.86 18.03
CA ARG A 111 13.31 -11.65 16.80
C ARG A 111 11.99 -11.35 16.12
N LEU A 112 10.92 -11.14 16.88
CA LEU A 112 9.62 -10.75 16.33
C LEU A 112 9.70 -9.41 15.61
N LEU A 113 10.29 -8.39 16.26
CA LEU A 113 10.52 -7.08 15.66
C LEU A 113 11.36 -7.18 14.39
N GLN A 114 12.48 -7.90 14.45
CA GLN A 114 13.35 -8.11 13.30
C GLN A 114 12.62 -8.76 12.12
N ARG A 115 11.91 -9.88 12.35
CA ARG A 115 11.19 -10.60 11.29
C ARG A 115 10.09 -9.75 10.68
N ALA A 116 9.35 -9.00 11.50
CA ALA A 116 8.33 -8.08 11.00
C ALA A 116 8.95 -7.04 10.04
N ILE A 117 10.10 -6.45 10.40
CA ILE A 117 10.79 -5.49 9.52
C ILE A 117 11.24 -6.15 8.22
N GLU A 118 11.88 -7.32 8.31
CA GLU A 118 12.40 -8.07 7.16
C GLU A 118 11.29 -8.42 6.16
N GLU A 119 10.13 -8.86 6.65
CA GLU A 119 8.95 -9.15 5.83
C GLU A 119 8.49 -7.92 5.03
N VAL A 120 8.31 -6.76 5.66
CA VAL A 120 7.86 -5.55 4.93
C VAL A 120 8.93 -5.06 3.94
N VAL A 121 10.21 -5.16 4.29
CA VAL A 121 11.30 -4.79 3.37
C VAL A 121 11.34 -5.71 2.15
N ALA A 122 11.18 -7.03 2.36
CA ALA A 122 11.13 -8.00 1.27
C ALA A 122 9.96 -7.72 0.32
N VAL A 123 8.77 -7.46 0.88
CA VAL A 123 7.59 -7.07 0.09
C VAL A 123 7.82 -5.75 -0.67
N GLY A 124 8.40 -4.74 -0.01
CA GLY A 124 8.71 -3.46 -0.66
C GLY A 124 9.65 -3.61 -1.85
N ARG A 125 10.71 -4.40 -1.70
CA ARG A 125 11.68 -4.70 -2.78
C ARG A 125 11.04 -5.49 -3.90
N ALA A 126 10.22 -6.50 -3.59
CA ALA A 126 9.51 -7.30 -4.59
C ALA A 126 8.53 -6.44 -5.43
N ARG A 127 8.05 -5.32 -4.88
CA ARG A 127 7.23 -4.33 -5.59
C ARG A 127 8.03 -3.29 -6.39
N GLY A 128 9.33 -3.49 -6.56
CA GLY A 128 10.20 -2.59 -7.33
C GLY A 128 10.59 -1.30 -6.59
N VAL A 129 10.39 -1.24 -5.27
CA VAL A 129 10.83 -0.08 -4.48
C VAL A 129 12.32 -0.24 -4.17
N ALA A 130 13.11 0.77 -4.56
CA ALA A 130 14.55 0.81 -4.34
C ALA A 130 14.90 1.16 -2.87
N LEU A 131 14.45 0.32 -1.93
CA LEU A 131 14.80 0.38 -0.52
C LEU A 131 16.30 0.03 -0.34
N PRO A 132 17.09 0.84 0.39
CA PRO A 132 18.52 0.58 0.60
C PRO A 132 18.79 -0.79 1.22
N GLU A 133 19.99 -1.34 1.00
CA GLU A 133 20.38 -2.65 1.57
C GLU A 133 20.29 -2.65 3.10
N GLY A 134 20.75 -1.58 3.75
CA GLY A 134 20.72 -1.38 5.20
C GLY A 134 19.37 -0.96 5.79
N GLU A 135 18.27 -1.02 5.04
CA GLU A 135 16.96 -0.54 5.52
C GLU A 135 16.48 -1.28 6.77
N VAL A 136 16.70 -2.60 6.86
CA VAL A 136 16.33 -3.39 8.05
C VAL A 136 17.05 -2.88 9.29
N ALA A 137 18.38 -2.75 9.21
CA ALA A 137 19.20 -2.26 10.32
C ALA A 137 18.82 -0.83 10.73
N ARG A 138 18.61 0.05 9.74
CA ARG A 138 18.16 1.43 9.97
C ARG A 138 16.86 1.50 10.77
N VAL A 139 15.88 0.65 10.44
CA VAL A 139 14.60 0.59 11.13
C VAL A 139 14.74 -0.02 12.52
N GLN A 140 15.53 -1.08 12.67
CA GLN A 140 15.84 -1.67 13.98
C GLN A 140 16.47 -0.64 14.93
N GLU A 141 17.48 0.09 14.46
CA GLU A 141 18.10 1.15 15.26
C GLU A 141 17.12 2.27 15.63
N MET A 142 16.20 2.62 14.73
CA MET A 142 15.17 3.60 15.02
C MET A 142 14.22 3.11 16.11
N MET A 143 13.84 1.83 16.07
CA MET A 143 13.07 1.16 17.11
C MET A 143 13.84 1.08 18.44
N ASP A 144 15.15 0.82 18.43
CA ASP A 144 15.99 0.79 19.62
C ASP A 144 16.14 2.17 20.30
N ARG A 145 15.92 3.26 19.58
CA ARG A 145 15.93 4.62 20.15
C ARG A 145 14.60 5.07 20.74
N LEU A 146 13.51 4.33 20.54
CA LEU A 146 12.21 4.71 21.10
C LEU A 146 12.19 4.63 22.64
N PRO A 147 11.41 5.47 23.34
CA PRO A 147 11.17 5.31 24.76
C PRO A 147 10.61 3.91 25.08
N PRO A 148 11.00 3.27 26.19
CA PRO A 148 10.55 1.91 26.51
C PRO A 148 9.03 1.79 26.68
N GLY A 149 8.36 2.85 27.14
CA GLY A 149 6.91 2.91 27.27
C GLY A 149 6.18 3.29 25.98
N MET A 150 6.88 3.49 24.86
CA MET A 150 6.23 3.89 23.61
C MET A 150 5.32 2.77 23.09
N LYS A 151 4.05 3.14 22.87
CA LYS A 151 3.05 2.32 22.19
C LYS A 151 2.74 2.92 20.82
N PRO A 152 2.72 2.11 19.74
CA PRO A 152 2.20 2.60 18.46
C PRO A 152 0.71 2.96 18.59
N SER A 153 0.23 3.90 17.78
CA SER A 153 -1.19 4.29 17.67
C SER A 153 -2.08 3.06 17.56
N PHE A 154 -1.72 2.15 16.66
CA PHE A 154 -2.41 0.88 16.48
C PHE A 154 -2.64 0.10 17.79
N LEU A 155 -1.66 0.03 18.70
CA LEU A 155 -1.84 -0.69 19.98
C LEU A 155 -2.80 0.06 20.90
N LEU A 156 -2.77 1.39 20.91
CA LEU A 156 -3.72 2.20 21.70
C LEU A 156 -5.15 2.01 21.19
N ASP A 157 -5.35 2.06 19.87
CA ASP A 157 -6.66 1.83 19.24
C ASP A 157 -7.16 0.42 19.57
N LEU A 158 -6.28 -0.58 19.45
CA LEU A 158 -6.57 -1.97 19.77
C LEU A 158 -6.89 -2.20 21.26
N GLU A 159 -6.27 -1.47 22.18
CA GLU A 159 -6.57 -1.51 23.62
C GLU A 159 -7.90 -0.84 23.95
N SER A 160 -8.26 0.21 23.20
CA SER A 160 -9.54 0.92 23.37
C SER A 160 -10.74 0.16 22.77
N GLY A 161 -10.50 -0.90 21.99
CA GLY A 161 -11.55 -1.64 21.27
C GLY A 161 -12.16 -0.88 20.10
N GLY A 162 -11.49 0.19 19.65
CA GLY A 162 -11.92 0.99 18.51
C GLY A 162 -11.55 0.39 17.15
N PRO A 163 -11.95 1.04 16.05
CA PRO A 163 -11.47 0.70 14.71
C PRO A 163 -9.95 0.80 14.65
N THR A 164 -9.30 -0.17 14.01
CA THR A 164 -7.84 -0.19 13.90
C THR A 164 -7.38 -0.05 12.45
N GLU A 165 -6.12 0.35 12.27
CA GLU A 165 -5.45 0.42 10.97
C GLU A 165 -4.91 -0.94 10.48
N LEU A 166 -5.38 -2.07 11.05
CA LEU A 166 -4.84 -3.42 10.76
C LEU A 166 -4.84 -3.76 9.26
N ASP A 167 -5.95 -3.47 8.58
CA ASP A 167 -6.15 -3.83 7.17
C ASP A 167 -5.23 -3.05 6.20
N ILE A 168 -4.79 -1.85 6.60
CA ILE A 168 -3.88 -1.00 5.81
C ILE A 168 -2.42 -1.16 6.22
N LEU A 169 -2.15 -1.75 7.39
CA LEU A 169 -0.82 -2.15 7.84
C LEU A 169 -0.55 -3.62 7.50
N SER A 170 -0.62 -4.54 8.47
CA SER A 170 -0.33 -5.97 8.24
C SER A 170 -1.19 -6.57 7.13
N GLY A 171 -2.48 -6.19 7.05
CA GLY A 171 -3.35 -6.66 5.97
C GLY A 171 -2.87 -6.24 4.59
N ALA A 172 -2.27 -5.05 4.44
CA ALA A 172 -1.69 -4.62 3.18
C ALA A 172 -0.39 -5.38 2.88
N VAL A 173 0.46 -5.60 3.89
CA VAL A 173 1.68 -6.40 3.74
C VAL A 173 1.34 -7.80 3.23
N SER A 174 0.42 -8.53 3.87
CA SER A 174 0.01 -9.87 3.45
C SER A 174 -0.55 -9.90 2.03
N ARG A 175 -1.44 -8.97 1.66
CA ARG A 175 -1.99 -8.89 0.30
C ARG A 175 -0.91 -8.64 -0.76
N PHE A 176 0.06 -7.79 -0.45
CA PHE A 176 1.17 -7.51 -1.36
C PHE A 176 2.15 -8.66 -1.45
N ALA A 177 2.37 -9.37 -0.35
CA ALA A 177 3.23 -10.54 -0.30
C ALA A 177 2.67 -11.69 -1.14
N GLU A 178 1.36 -11.94 -1.07
CA GLU A 178 0.66 -12.94 -1.88
C GLU A 178 0.83 -12.67 -3.38
N GLN A 179 0.68 -11.42 -3.81
CA GLN A 179 0.89 -11.01 -5.21
C GLN A 179 2.32 -11.24 -5.70
N ALA A 180 3.29 -11.24 -4.77
CA ALA A 180 4.72 -11.35 -5.07
C ALA A 180 5.31 -12.74 -4.75
N GLY A 181 4.52 -13.67 -4.20
CA GLY A 181 5.01 -14.97 -3.75
C GLY A 181 6.00 -14.90 -2.57
N ILE A 182 5.88 -13.87 -1.72
CA ILE A 182 6.72 -13.69 -0.52
C ILE A 182 5.97 -14.22 0.70
N ALA A 183 6.66 -14.96 1.57
CA ALA A 183 6.08 -15.38 2.84
C ALA A 183 6.16 -14.24 3.87
N THR A 184 5.03 -13.95 4.53
CA THR A 184 4.96 -12.92 5.59
C THR A 184 4.28 -13.44 6.85
N PRO A 185 4.81 -14.51 7.48
CA PRO A 185 4.13 -15.20 8.58
C PRO A 185 3.83 -14.30 9.79
N VAL A 186 4.66 -13.31 10.10
CA VAL A 186 4.36 -12.37 11.19
C VAL A 186 3.17 -11.49 10.84
N HIS A 187 3.15 -10.91 9.64
CA HIS A 187 2.04 -10.07 9.22
C HIS A 187 0.75 -10.86 8.98
N ASP A 188 0.86 -12.08 8.44
CA ASP A 188 -0.29 -12.97 8.24
C ASP A 188 -0.91 -13.31 9.60
N THR A 189 -0.07 -13.70 10.58
CA THR A 189 -0.53 -13.99 11.94
C THR A 189 -1.16 -12.75 12.58
N ALA A 190 -0.54 -11.57 12.45
CA ALA A 190 -1.10 -10.32 12.97
C ALA A 190 -2.48 -10.03 12.36
N THR A 191 -2.65 -10.23 11.06
CA THR A 191 -3.93 -9.96 10.36
C THR A 191 -5.07 -10.86 10.84
N VAL A 192 -4.81 -12.12 11.22
CA VAL A 192 -5.87 -12.98 11.77
C VAL A 192 -6.03 -12.86 13.30
N ALA A 193 -4.94 -12.66 14.04
CA ALA A 193 -4.97 -12.66 15.51
C ALA A 193 -5.42 -11.33 16.13
N LEU A 194 -5.37 -10.23 15.37
CA LEU A 194 -5.65 -8.87 15.86
C LEU A 194 -6.91 -8.24 15.26
N ARG A 195 -7.66 -9.00 14.47
CA ARG A 195 -9.01 -8.62 14.00
C ARG A 195 -9.99 -8.64 15.16
#